data_AF-A0A938X7P3-F1
#
_entry.id   AF-A0A938X7P3-F1
#
_cell.length_a   1.000
_cell.length_b   1.000
_cell.length_c   1.000
_cell.angle_alpha   90.00
_cell.angle_beta   90.00
_cell.angle_gamma   90.00
#
_symmetry.space_group_name_H-M   'P 1'
#
loop_
_entity.id
_entity.type
_entity.pdbx_description
1 polymer ?
#
loop_
_entity_poly.entity_id
_entity_poly.type
_entity_poly.pdbx_seq_one_letter_code
_entity_poly.pdbx_strand_id
1 'polypeptide(L)' 'MENEELANRLKQCRTERGLTQNEVAIFCDITEKAYQNYERNRREPKLSILVRIADFYGVSLDYLVGRTDQKC' A
#
# COMPACT_ATOMS: atom_id res chain seq x y z
N MET A 1 -0.16 3.01 -18.28
CA MET A 1 -0.06 1.76 -17.48
C MET A 1 -0.85 2.02 -16.22
N GLU A 2 -1.95 1.31 -16.01
CA GLU A 2 -2.84 1.58 -14.87
C GLU A 2 -2.13 1.12 -13.57
N ASN A 3 -2.11 2.00 -12.56
CA ASN A 3 -1.66 1.77 -11.17
C ASN A 3 -0.16 1.75 -10.78
N GLU A 4 0.73 2.37 -11.56
CA GLU A 4 2.14 2.56 -11.13
C GLU A 4 2.26 3.41 -9.84
N GLU A 5 1.36 4.37 -9.64
CA GLU A 5 1.38 5.28 -8.49
C GLU A 5 1.04 4.57 -7.17
N LEU A 6 0.07 3.65 -7.17
CA LEU A 6 -0.27 2.87 -5.98
C LEU A 6 0.93 2.05 -5.48
N ALA A 7 1.61 1.35 -6.40
CA ALA A 7 2.79 0.57 -6.06
C ALA A 7 3.91 1.43 -5.44
N ASN A 8 4.13 2.63 -5.99
CA ASN A 8 5.10 3.59 -5.49
C ASN A 8 4.74 4.10 -4.08
N ARG A 9 3.47 4.48 -3.84
CA ARG A 9 3.01 4.97 -2.53
C ARG A 9 3.08 3.91 -1.45
N LEU A 10 2.72 2.66 -1.76
CA LEU A 10 2.87 1.54 -0.82
C LEU A 10 4.33 1.35 -0.40
N LYS A 11 5.25 1.36 -1.38
CA LYS A 11 6.68 1.25 -1.12
C LYS A 11 7.20 2.44 -0.32
N GLN A 12 6.80 3.65 -0.68
CA GLN A 12 7.19 4.88 0.02
C GLN A 12 6.75 4.84 1.49
N CYS A 13 5.45 4.63 1.76
CA CYS A 13 4.90 4.56 3.12
C CYS A 13 5.60 3.50 3.97
N ARG A 14 5.89 2.34 3.38
CA ARG A 14 6.65 1.28 4.06
C ARG A 14 8.06 1.74 4.43
N THR A 15 8.79 2.31 3.47
CA THR A 15 10.18 2.74 3.69
C THR A 15 10.31 3.92 4.65
N GLU A 16 9.38 4.87 4.62
CA GLU A 16 9.33 6.01 5.56
C GLU A 16 9.20 5.54 7.02
N ARG A 17 8.54 4.40 7.23
CA ARG A 17 8.35 3.79 8.56
C ARG A 17 9.42 2.75 8.92
N GLY A 18 10.40 2.51 8.04
CA GLY A 18 11.46 1.51 8.28
C GLY A 18 10.98 0.06 8.32
N LEU A 19 9.82 -0.24 7.73
CA LEU A 19 9.19 -1.56 7.81
C LEU A 19 9.63 -2.49 6.68
N THR A 20 9.69 -3.78 6.99
CA THR A 20 9.80 -4.87 6.02
C THR A 20 8.44 -5.14 5.36
N GLN A 21 8.47 -5.79 4.18
CA GLN A 21 7.24 -6.19 3.50
C GLN A 21 6.44 -7.22 4.31
N ASN A 22 7.13 -8.06 5.08
CA ASN A 22 6.53 -9.05 5.95
C ASN A 22 5.76 -8.40 7.11
N GLU A 23 6.34 -7.41 7.78
CA GLU A 23 5.68 -6.69 8.88
C GLU A 23 4.37 -6.03 8.41
N VAL A 24 4.39 -5.31 7.28
CA VAL A 24 3.18 -4.69 6.74
C VAL A 24 2.12 -5.74 6.41
N ALA A 25 2.54 -6.87 5.83
CA ALA A 25 1.63 -7.96 5.49
C ALA A 25 0.95 -8.56 6.73
N ILE A 26 1.69 -8.75 7.84
CA ILE A 26 1.14 -9.20 9.12
C ILE A 26 0.09 -8.20 9.64
N PHE A 27 0.41 -6.91 9.70
CA PHE A 27 -0.52 -5.89 10.20
C PHE A 27 -1.76 -5.74 9.31
N CYS A 28 -1.60 -5.94 8.01
CA CYS A 28 -2.70 -5.88 7.05
C CYS A 28 -3.41 -7.24 6.88
N ASP A 29 -3.05 -8.27 7.65
CA ASP A 29 -3.64 -9.61 7.59
C ASP A 29 -3.73 -10.13 6.12
N ILE A 30 -2.58 -10.09 5.45
CA ILE A 30 -2.34 -10.61 4.10
C ILE A 30 -1.02 -11.36 4.06
N THR A 31 -0.77 -12.11 3.00
CA THR A 31 0.53 -12.76 2.82
C THR A 31 1.59 -11.76 2.35
N GLU A 32 2.84 -11.95 2.76
CA GLU A 32 3.98 -11.15 2.27
C GLU A 32 4.03 -11.14 0.73
N LYS A 33 3.75 -12.30 0.11
CA LYS A 33 3.71 -12.42 -1.35
C LYS A 33 2.64 -11.53 -1.99
N ALA A 34 1.47 -11.41 -1.35
CA ALA A 34 0.42 -10.50 -1.83
C ALA A 34 0.90 -9.05 -1.78
N TYR A 35 1.48 -8.63 -0.65
CA TYR A 35 2.02 -7.29 -0.49
C TYR A 35 3.17 -6.98 -1.47
N GLN A 36 4.09 -7.92 -1.68
CA GLN A 36 5.14 -7.84 -2.70
C GLN A 36 4.57 -7.65 -4.12
N ASN A 37 3.49 -8.33 -4.45
CA ASN A 37 2.85 -8.19 -5.76
C ASN A 37 2.22 -6.82 -5.92
N TYR A 38 1.71 -6.21 -4.84
CA TYR A 38 1.16 -4.85 -4.85
C TYR A 38 2.27 -3.82 -5.10
N GLU A 39 3.40 -3.88 -4.37
CA GLU A 39 4.54 -2.98 -4.59
C GLU A 39 5.23 -3.15 -5.95
N ARG A 40 5.00 -4.26 -6.65
CA ARG A 40 5.54 -4.52 -7.99
C ARG A 40 4.52 -4.27 -9.11
N ASN A 41 3.35 -3.73 -8.78
CA ASN A 41 2.22 -3.56 -9.69
C ASN A 41 1.88 -4.85 -10.49
N ARG A 42 2.02 -6.01 -9.86
CA ARG A 42 1.71 -7.34 -10.46
C ARG A 42 0.29 -7.79 -10.18
N ARG A 43 -0.33 -7.22 -9.15
CA ARG A 43 -1.69 -7.53 -8.70
C ARG A 43 -2.25 -6.29 -8.02
N GLU A 44 -3.55 -6.07 -8.15
CA GLU A 44 -4.23 -5.03 -7.38
C GLU A 44 -4.78 -5.57 -6.05
N PRO A 45 -4.69 -4.79 -4.97
CA PRO A 45 -5.37 -5.10 -3.72
C PRO A 45 -6.89 -4.97 -3.91
N LYS A 46 -7.66 -5.82 -3.23
CA LYS A 46 -9.10 -5.62 -3.09
C LYS A 46 -9.35 -4.35 -2.26
N LEU A 47 -10.49 -3.69 -2.48
CA LEU A 47 -10.86 -2.49 -1.74
C LEU A 47 -10.72 -2.64 -0.21
N SER A 48 -11.15 -3.77 0.35
CA SER A 48 -11.03 -4.03 1.80
C SER A 48 -9.58 -4.08 2.30
N ILE A 49 -8.66 -4.61 1.48
CA ILE A 49 -7.22 -4.65 1.79
C ILE A 49 -6.64 -3.25 1.65
N LEU A 50 -7.03 -2.51 0.60
CA LEU A 50 -6.56 -1.16 0.36
C LEU A 50 -6.96 -0.20 1.50
N VAL A 51 -8.21 -0.29 1.99
CA VAL A 51 -8.68 0.44 3.18
C VAL A 51 -7.83 0.10 4.40
N ARG A 52 -7.60 -1.18 4.67
CA ARG A 52 -6.79 -1.61 5.81
C ARG A 52 -5.35 -1.10 5.75
N ILE A 53 -4.76 -1.08 4.55
CA ILE A 53 -3.43 -0.50 4.33
C ILE A 53 -3.45 1.02 4.56
N ALA A 54 -4.50 1.71 4.10
CA ALA A 54 -4.68 3.15 4.32
C ALA A 54 -4.77 3.48 5.81
N ASP A 55 -5.60 2.73 6.55
CA ASP A 55 -5.76 2.86 8.00
C ASP A 55 -4.45 2.57 8.73
N PHE A 56 -3.74 1.51 8.33
CA PHE A 56 -2.43 1.17 8.89
C PHE A 56 -1.42 2.31 8.69
N TYR A 57 -1.39 2.90 7.49
CA TYR A 57 -0.50 4.02 7.18
C TYR A 57 -1.02 5.38 7.67
N GLY A 58 -2.25 5.46 8.18
CA GLY A 58 -2.87 6.72 8.59
C GLY A 58 -2.97 7.73 7.45
N VAL A 59 -3.29 7.25 6.24
CA VAL A 59 -3.41 8.07 5.02
C VAL A 59 -4.76 7.83 4.34
N SER A 60 -5.20 8.76 3.50
CA SER A 60 -6.41 8.58 2.68
C SER A 60 -6.21 7.58 1.55
N LEU A 61 -7.31 6.99 1.06
CA LEU A 61 -7.29 6.18 -0.17
C LEU A 61 -6.86 7.01 -1.38
N ASP A 62 -7.30 8.26 -1.45
CA ASP A 62 -6.96 9.17 -2.55
C ASP A 62 -5.45 9.41 -2.63
N TYR A 63 -4.77 9.50 -1.48
CA TYR A 63 -3.30 9.53 -1.44
C TYR A 63 -2.68 8.24 -1.97
N LEU A 64 -3.14 7.08 -1.47
CA LEU A 64 -2.59 5.79 -1.89
C LEU A 64 -2.74 5.53 -3.38
N VAL A 65 -3.86 5.93 -3.99
CA VAL A 65 -4.12 5.71 -5.42
C VAL A 65 -3.67 6.88 -6.30
N GLY A 66 -2.99 7.88 -5.76
CA GLY A 66 -2.40 8.97 -6.55
C GLY A 66 -3.37 10.06 -7.02
N ARG A 67 -4.54 10.18 -6.39
CA ARG A 67 -5.50 11.27 -6.69
C ARG A 67 -5.13 12.59 -6.01
N THR A 68 -4.29 12.53 -4.98
CA THR A 68 -3.75 13.69 -4.26
C THR A 68 -2.37 13.38 -3.68
N ASP A 69 -1.54 14.41 -3.50
CA ASP A 69 -0.28 14.32 -2.75
C ASP A 69 -0.48 14.56 -1.23
N GLN A 70 -1.68 14.96 -0.82
CA GLN A 70 -2.02 15.18 0.57
C GLN A 70 -2.37 13.86 1.25
N LYS A 71 -1.64 13.51 2.32
CA LYS A 71 -1.87 12.29 3.09
C LYS A 71 -3.24 12.28 3.80
N CYS A 72 -3.84 13.45 4.03
CA CYS A 72 -5.09 13.66 4.78
C CYS A 72 -6.00 14.65 4.06
#